data_AF-A0A1F6LJA3-F1
#
_entry.id   AF-A0A1F6LJA3-F1
#
_cell.length_a   1.000
_cell.length_b   1.000
_cell.length_c   1.000
_cell.angle_alpha   90.00
_cell.angle_beta   90.00
_cell.angle_gamma   90.00
#
_symmetry.space_group_name_H-M   'P 1'
#
loop_
_entity.id
_entity.type
_entity.pdbx_description
1 polymer ?
#
loop_
_entity_poly.entity_id
_entity_poly.type
_entity_poly.pdbx_seq_one_letter_code
_entity_poly.pdbx_strand_id
1 'polypeptide(L)'
;MFWNKNNKKKDKKKDEDKLNIKVNVIPDIFYGGKDPLIYHEQNKKISTNTKQNNLKIKNKNTSLPIISKKKIIIISVIILCLFIGGVSFYYFRQVSDNSENKVVKVVPPAPEKKVEVPKPVVKEPEIVEIPEPVEEVTIPEIKDFQNTIVFPNILLRDSADIDIDSLTDQEEEIFGTDSGIWDSDKDGYYDGQEVFNLYNPKGFAPVKIIDSGLVREYINPNWQYRVYYPTVWDVAGVDTENNHVIFSSITGDFIEIRSFKKMPEENFISWFAKNIEGQSFSDLSSFNNRFVVSGYKRNDSLTAYFTNENSVFVMIYQASGNAVDVPYRHVMQLMYQSFRPSAVFVDLPGQKELPQVSTTGTLP
;
A
#
# COMPACT_ATOMS: atom_id res chain seq x y z
N MET A 1 -73.13 54.69 -37.50
CA MET A 1 -74.13 53.62 -37.32
C MET A 1 -73.41 52.39 -36.79
N PHE A 2 -73.77 52.00 -35.57
CA PHE A 2 -73.58 50.74 -34.84
C PHE A 2 -72.87 49.51 -35.48
N TRP A 3 -71.84 49.04 -34.75
CA TRP A 3 -71.70 47.69 -34.15
C TRP A 3 -70.92 46.54 -34.84
N ASN A 4 -69.85 46.11 -34.12
CA ASN A 4 -69.19 44.81 -33.92
C ASN A 4 -69.20 43.69 -34.98
N LYS A 5 -68.00 43.11 -35.20
CA LYS A 5 -67.72 41.71 -34.79
C LYS A 5 -66.22 41.34 -34.74
N ASN A 6 -65.81 40.90 -33.54
CA ASN A 6 -64.93 39.79 -33.17
C ASN A 6 -63.50 39.63 -33.74
N ASN A 7 -62.57 39.78 -32.79
CA ASN A 7 -61.20 39.24 -32.77
C ASN A 7 -61.12 37.73 -33.08
N LYS A 8 -60.18 37.37 -33.97
CA LYS A 8 -59.35 36.15 -33.89
C LYS A 8 -58.05 36.41 -34.64
N LYS A 9 -56.98 36.82 -33.93
CA LYS A 9 -55.63 36.83 -34.47
C LYS A 9 -55.11 35.40 -34.55
N LYS A 10 -54.65 35.03 -35.74
CA LYS A 10 -53.86 33.82 -36.02
C LYS A 10 -52.44 34.05 -35.52
N ASP A 11 -51.98 33.21 -34.60
CA ASP A 11 -50.55 33.12 -34.31
C ASP A 11 -49.87 32.20 -35.34
N LYS A 12 -48.87 32.76 -36.01
CA LYS A 12 -47.98 32.09 -36.96
C LYS A 12 -47.07 31.14 -36.19
N LYS A 13 -47.10 29.84 -36.53
CA LYS A 13 -45.99 28.92 -36.27
C LYS A 13 -44.75 29.43 -37.02
N LYS A 14 -43.68 29.69 -36.29
CA LYS A 14 -42.31 29.65 -36.80
C LYS A 14 -41.71 28.34 -36.31
N ASP A 15 -41.23 27.55 -37.25
CA ASP A 15 -40.44 26.35 -37.02
C ASP A 15 -39.09 26.77 -36.43
N GLU A 16 -38.82 26.34 -35.20
CA GLU A 16 -37.47 26.28 -34.64
C GLU A 16 -37.16 24.80 -34.44
N ASP A 17 -36.23 24.29 -35.25
CA ASP A 17 -35.60 22.99 -35.09
C ASP A 17 -34.94 22.91 -33.71
N LYS A 18 -35.61 22.25 -32.78
CA LYS A 18 -35.03 21.87 -31.49
C LYS A 18 -34.07 20.72 -31.71
N LEU A 19 -32.77 21.02 -31.73
CA LEU A 19 -31.72 20.05 -31.44
C LEU A 19 -32.06 19.37 -30.11
N ASN A 20 -32.46 18.10 -30.19
CA ASN A 20 -32.83 17.28 -29.05
C ASN A 20 -31.53 16.80 -28.36
N ILE A 21 -30.84 17.70 -27.68
CA ILE A 21 -29.70 17.36 -26.83
C ILE A 21 -30.30 16.68 -25.59
N LYS A 22 -30.22 15.35 -25.55
CA LYS A 22 -30.41 14.59 -24.31
C LYS A 22 -29.25 14.94 -23.39
N VAL A 23 -29.44 15.95 -22.54
CA VAL A 23 -28.59 16.14 -21.37
C VAL A 23 -28.98 15.04 -20.39
N ASN A 24 -28.17 14.00 -20.29
CA ASN A 24 -28.25 13.06 -19.18
C ASN A 24 -27.75 13.80 -17.94
N VAL A 25 -28.68 14.31 -17.14
CA VAL A 25 -28.34 14.84 -15.82
C VAL A 25 -28.19 13.64 -14.89
N ILE A 26 -27.10 13.62 -14.14
CA ILE A 26 -26.80 12.58 -13.18
C ILE A 26 -27.91 12.59 -12.10
N PRO A 27 -28.46 11.43 -11.68
CA PRO A 27 -29.48 11.39 -10.63
C PRO A 27 -28.95 12.00 -9.32
N ASP A 28 -29.81 12.70 -8.57
CA ASP A 28 -29.46 13.35 -7.31
C ASP A 28 -28.78 12.42 -6.28
N ILE A 29 -28.96 11.10 -6.40
CA ILE A 29 -28.31 10.08 -5.56
C ILE A 29 -26.78 10.07 -5.70
N PHE A 30 -26.27 10.53 -6.84
CA PHE A 30 -24.84 10.52 -7.19
C PHE A 30 -24.12 11.80 -6.76
N TYR A 31 -24.86 12.82 -6.30
CA TYR A 31 -24.26 14.00 -5.70
C TYR A 31 -24.01 13.68 -4.21
N GLY A 32 -22.77 13.26 -3.92
CA GLY A 32 -22.34 12.83 -2.60
C GLY A 32 -22.66 13.85 -1.50
N GLY A 33 -23.48 13.44 -0.54
CA GLY A 33 -23.82 14.29 0.61
C GLY A 33 -24.92 13.81 1.55
N LYS A 34 -25.56 12.66 1.33
CA LYS A 34 -26.51 12.07 2.30
C LYS A 34 -26.40 10.55 2.31
N ASP A 35 -26.33 9.99 3.52
CA ASP A 35 -26.28 8.54 3.78
C ASP A 35 -27.37 7.78 3.01
N PRO A 36 -27.07 6.63 2.39
CA PRO A 36 -28.08 5.84 1.71
C PRO A 36 -29.06 5.24 2.74
N LEU A 37 -30.34 5.54 2.57
CA LEU A 37 -31.42 4.85 3.29
C LEU A 37 -31.43 3.38 2.88
N ILE A 38 -31.25 2.50 3.87
CA ILE A 38 -31.35 1.04 3.70
C ILE A 38 -32.82 0.70 3.37
N TYR A 39 -33.09 0.32 2.12
CA TYR A 39 -34.41 -0.19 1.74
C TYR A 39 -34.56 -1.64 2.22
N HIS A 40 -35.45 -1.87 3.20
CA HIS A 40 -36.01 -3.19 3.43
C HIS A 40 -37.10 -3.46 2.38
N GLU A 41 -36.85 -4.41 1.48
CA GLU A 41 -37.79 -4.79 0.44
C GLU A 41 -38.98 -5.55 1.07
N GLN A 42 -40.13 -4.88 1.17
CA GLN A 42 -41.40 -5.54 1.45
C GLN A 42 -42.00 -6.08 0.14
N ASN A 43 -42.09 -7.41 0.08
CA ASN A 43 -42.78 -8.17 -0.95
C ASN A 43 -44.16 -7.57 -1.31
N LYS A 44 -44.35 -7.19 -2.58
CA LYS A 44 -45.68 -7.10 -3.19
C LYS A 44 -45.69 -7.48 -4.66
N LYS A 45 -46.65 -8.36 -4.98
CA LYS A 45 -46.91 -9.06 -6.24
C LYS A 45 -47.55 -8.16 -7.33
N ILE A 46 -47.33 -8.58 -8.60
CA ILE A 46 -48.13 -8.37 -9.84
C ILE A 46 -47.95 -6.96 -10.49
N SER A 47 -47.86 -6.73 -11.81
CA SER A 47 -48.29 -7.43 -13.05
C SER A 47 -47.44 -7.06 -14.28
N THR A 48 -47.45 -7.99 -15.23
CA THR A 48 -46.96 -8.00 -16.63
C THR A 48 -47.38 -6.82 -17.52
N ASN A 49 -46.48 -6.41 -18.43
CA ASN A 49 -46.67 -6.40 -19.89
C ASN A 49 -45.46 -5.74 -20.59
N THR A 50 -44.90 -6.38 -21.64
CA THR A 50 -44.77 -5.81 -23.01
C THR A 50 -43.87 -6.67 -23.93
N LYS A 51 -44.50 -7.14 -25.01
CA LYS A 51 -44.05 -7.54 -26.36
C LYS A 51 -42.55 -7.78 -26.65
N GLN A 52 -42.24 -9.02 -27.04
CA GLN A 52 -41.04 -9.46 -27.75
C GLN A 52 -41.06 -9.04 -29.24
N ASN A 53 -39.91 -8.64 -29.77
CA ASN A 53 -39.59 -8.67 -31.20
C ASN A 53 -38.31 -9.52 -31.40
N ASN A 54 -38.42 -10.55 -32.24
CA ASN A 54 -37.39 -11.55 -32.52
C ASN A 54 -36.38 -11.07 -33.59
N LEU A 55 -35.08 -11.22 -33.33
CA LEU A 55 -34.02 -11.26 -34.34
C LEU A 55 -33.12 -12.48 -34.06
N LYS A 56 -33.10 -13.42 -35.00
CA LYS A 56 -32.29 -14.66 -34.95
C LYS A 56 -30.88 -14.39 -35.45
N ILE A 57 -29.85 -14.81 -34.69
CA ILE A 57 -28.48 -14.98 -35.19
C ILE A 57 -27.99 -16.40 -34.84
N LYS A 58 -27.47 -17.10 -35.85
CA LYS A 58 -26.92 -18.47 -35.81
C LYS A 58 -25.53 -18.46 -35.17
N ASN A 59 -25.31 -19.24 -34.11
CA ASN A 59 -23.98 -19.57 -33.59
C ASN A 59 -23.38 -20.79 -34.31
N LYS A 60 -22.12 -20.69 -34.75
CA LYS A 60 -21.26 -21.84 -35.08
C LYS A 60 -20.29 -22.05 -33.92
N ASN A 61 -20.37 -23.22 -33.27
CA ASN A 61 -19.43 -23.64 -32.25
C ASN A 61 -18.23 -24.35 -32.90
N THR A 62 -17.01 -23.90 -32.60
CA THR A 62 -15.76 -24.63 -32.85
C THR A 62 -15.20 -25.11 -31.51
N SER A 63 -15.22 -26.42 -31.27
CA SER A 63 -14.64 -27.08 -30.10
C SER A 63 -13.17 -27.45 -30.34
N LEU A 64 -12.28 -27.08 -29.41
CA LEU A 64 -10.89 -27.54 -29.34
C LEU A 64 -10.79 -28.99 -28.78
N PRO A 65 -9.76 -29.77 -29.18
CA PRO A 65 -9.73 -31.21 -28.94
C PRO A 65 -9.30 -31.58 -27.51
N ILE A 66 -10.05 -32.49 -26.90
CA ILE A 66 -9.83 -33.00 -25.54
C ILE A 66 -8.69 -34.04 -25.58
N ILE A 67 -7.53 -33.72 -25.00
CA ILE A 67 -6.39 -34.64 -24.88
C ILE A 67 -6.57 -35.54 -23.65
N SER A 68 -6.49 -36.85 -23.84
CA SER A 68 -6.76 -37.86 -22.79
C SER A 68 -5.76 -37.81 -21.62
N LYS A 69 -6.25 -37.99 -20.38
CA LYS A 69 -5.51 -37.93 -19.10
C LYS A 69 -4.21 -38.75 -19.05
N LYS A 70 -4.10 -39.86 -19.77
CA LYS A 70 -2.86 -40.68 -19.82
C LYS A 70 -1.68 -39.99 -20.50
N LYS A 71 -1.95 -39.09 -21.46
CA LYS A 71 -0.89 -38.34 -22.17
C LYS A 71 -0.35 -37.17 -21.34
N ILE A 72 -1.18 -36.59 -20.48
CA ILE A 72 -0.80 -35.49 -19.57
C ILE A 72 0.22 -35.98 -18.51
N ILE A 73 0.02 -37.19 -17.98
CA ILE A 73 0.94 -37.77 -16.98
C ILE A 73 2.33 -38.02 -17.58
N ILE A 74 2.41 -38.50 -18.82
CA ILE A 74 3.70 -38.76 -19.49
C ILE A 74 4.46 -37.44 -19.73
N ILE A 75 3.75 -36.39 -20.17
CA ILE A 75 4.36 -35.06 -20.41
C ILE A 75 4.87 -34.46 -19.09
N SER A 76 4.11 -34.59 -18.00
CA SER A 76 4.51 -34.13 -16.67
C SER A 76 5.79 -34.80 -16.16
N VAL A 77 5.93 -36.12 -16.33
CA VAL A 77 7.13 -36.86 -15.92
C VAL A 77 8.37 -36.43 -16.73
N ILE A 78 8.21 -36.20 -18.03
CA ILE A 78 9.30 -35.74 -18.90
C ILE A 78 9.80 -34.35 -18.46
N ILE A 79 8.87 -33.44 -18.14
CA ILE A 79 9.21 -32.09 -17.66
C ILE A 79 9.94 -32.16 -16.32
N LEU A 80 9.50 -33.03 -15.40
CA LEU A 80 10.16 -33.21 -14.10
C LEU A 80 11.59 -33.75 -14.26
N CYS A 81 11.81 -34.73 -15.14
CA CYS A 81 13.15 -35.25 -15.42
C CYS A 81 14.07 -34.20 -16.05
N LEU A 82 13.55 -33.37 -16.96
CA LEU A 82 14.32 -32.26 -17.54
C LEU A 82 14.70 -31.20 -16.48
N PHE A 83 13.80 -30.92 -15.54
CA PHE A 83 14.05 -29.98 -14.46
C PHE A 83 15.16 -30.48 -13.51
N ILE A 84 15.10 -31.75 -13.09
CA ILE A 84 16.10 -32.38 -12.23
C ILE A 84 17.47 -32.46 -12.93
N GLY A 85 17.47 -32.78 -14.23
CA GLY A 85 18.69 -32.77 -15.05
C GLY A 85 19.32 -31.38 -15.17
N GLY A 86 18.50 -30.35 -15.38
CA GLY A 86 18.95 -28.95 -15.47
C GLY A 86 19.57 -28.45 -14.16
N VAL A 87 18.93 -28.74 -13.02
CA VAL A 87 19.45 -28.37 -11.69
C VAL A 87 20.76 -29.10 -11.38
N SER A 88 20.84 -30.41 -11.68
CA SER A 88 22.08 -31.17 -11.48
C SER A 88 23.23 -30.65 -12.35
N PHE A 89 22.95 -30.28 -13.61
CA PHE A 89 23.94 -29.71 -14.50
C PHE A 89 24.45 -28.34 -14.02
N TYR A 90 23.55 -27.50 -13.49
CA TYR A 90 23.90 -26.19 -12.94
C TYR A 90 24.89 -26.29 -11.77
N TYR A 91 24.63 -27.18 -10.81
CA TYR A 91 25.53 -27.39 -9.67
C TYR A 91 26.85 -28.05 -10.06
N PHE A 92 26.84 -28.99 -11.03
CA PHE A 92 28.07 -29.62 -11.51
C PHE A 92 29.01 -28.59 -12.17
N ARG A 93 28.45 -27.63 -12.92
CA ARG A 93 29.22 -26.55 -13.54
C ARG A 93 29.85 -25.61 -12.50
N GLN A 94 29.14 -25.33 -11.40
CA GLN A 94 29.62 -24.45 -10.34
C GLN A 94 30.79 -25.05 -9.53
N VAL A 95 30.90 -26.38 -9.47
CA VAL A 95 32.02 -27.06 -8.77
C VAL A 95 33.27 -27.15 -9.65
N SER A 96 33.10 -27.24 -10.97
CA SER A 96 34.23 -27.33 -11.91
C SER A 96 35.00 -26.00 -12.07
N ASP A 97 34.34 -24.85 -11.90
CA ASP A 97 34.97 -23.52 -12.03
C ASP A 97 35.75 -23.09 -10.78
N ASN A 98 35.62 -23.78 -9.65
CA ASN A 98 36.26 -23.43 -8.36
C ASN A 98 37.56 -24.20 -8.07
N SER A 99 38.14 -24.89 -9.06
CA SER A 99 39.38 -25.64 -8.90
C SER A 99 40.56 -25.01 -9.66
N GLU A 100 40.94 -23.79 -9.30
CA GLU A 100 42.29 -23.27 -9.56
C GLU A 100 43.03 -22.96 -8.24
N ASN A 101 43.85 -23.93 -7.84
CA ASN A 101 45.15 -23.82 -7.16
C ASN A 101 45.48 -22.55 -6.34
N LYS A 102 45.34 -22.65 -5.00
CA LYS A 102 46.20 -21.90 -4.07
C LYS A 102 47.58 -22.56 -3.98
N VAL A 103 48.55 -22.06 -4.75
CA VAL A 103 49.98 -22.29 -4.50
C VAL A 103 50.46 -21.25 -3.50
N VAL A 104 50.87 -21.71 -2.32
CA VAL A 104 51.54 -20.89 -1.29
C VAL A 104 52.97 -20.63 -1.73
N LYS A 105 53.32 -19.36 -1.99
CA LYS A 105 54.70 -18.90 -2.16
C LYS A 105 55.19 -18.30 -0.84
N VAL A 106 56.20 -18.92 -0.25
CA VAL A 106 56.97 -18.44 0.90
C VAL A 106 57.95 -17.36 0.42
N VAL A 107 57.97 -16.20 1.08
CA VAL A 107 58.99 -15.14 0.88
C VAL A 107 59.81 -14.99 2.17
N PRO A 108 61.16 -14.88 2.10
CA PRO A 108 62.05 -14.82 3.28
C PRO A 108 62.06 -13.45 4.00
N PRO A 109 62.57 -13.37 5.24
CA PRO A 109 62.57 -12.17 6.07
C PRO A 109 63.60 -11.11 5.62
N ALA A 110 63.21 -9.84 5.71
CA ALA A 110 64.03 -8.67 5.40
C ALA A 110 65.05 -8.35 6.54
N PRO A 111 66.23 -7.77 6.22
CA PRO A 111 67.31 -7.55 7.18
C PRO A 111 67.13 -6.30 8.06
N GLU A 112 67.68 -6.39 9.27
CA GLU A 112 67.73 -5.40 10.34
C GLU A 112 68.30 -4.03 9.89
N LYS A 113 67.61 -2.95 10.27
CA LYS A 113 68.12 -1.58 10.17
C LYS A 113 69.01 -1.25 11.37
N LYS A 114 70.22 -0.79 11.07
CA LYS A 114 71.19 -0.22 12.01
C LYS A 114 70.65 1.03 12.71
N VAL A 115 70.92 1.11 14.00
CA VAL A 115 70.77 2.27 14.87
C VAL A 115 71.82 3.33 14.47
N GLU A 116 71.39 4.56 14.20
CA GLU A 116 72.24 5.73 14.08
C GLU A 116 72.02 6.68 15.27
N VAL A 117 73.13 7.19 15.79
CA VAL A 117 73.30 7.99 17.01
C VAL A 117 72.72 9.41 16.84
N PRO A 118 72.05 10.01 17.83
CA PRO A 118 71.58 11.39 17.73
C PRO A 118 72.70 12.40 18.00
N LYS A 119 72.75 13.45 17.17
CA LYS A 119 73.55 14.68 17.36
C LYS A 119 72.72 15.70 18.17
N PRO A 120 73.29 16.50 19.08
CA PRO A 120 72.51 17.34 19.96
C PRO A 120 72.01 18.60 19.23
N VAL A 121 70.70 18.86 19.31
CA VAL A 121 70.06 20.09 18.85
C VAL A 121 70.02 21.09 20.01
N VAL A 122 70.47 22.30 19.70
CA VAL A 122 70.64 23.46 20.57
C VAL A 122 69.27 23.98 21.04
N LYS A 123 69.20 24.36 22.32
CA LYS A 123 68.03 24.96 22.96
C LYS A 123 67.85 26.41 22.52
N GLU A 124 66.64 26.77 22.12
CA GLU A 124 66.17 28.15 21.95
C GLU A 124 65.19 28.48 23.10
N PRO A 125 65.21 29.68 23.69
CA PRO A 125 64.46 29.96 24.90
C PRO A 125 62.96 30.17 24.65
N GLU A 126 62.21 29.56 25.56
CA GLU A 126 60.76 29.54 25.76
C GLU A 126 60.20 30.95 26.01
N ILE A 127 59.24 31.38 25.17
CA ILE A 127 58.41 32.56 25.41
C ILE A 127 57.16 32.08 26.16
N VAL A 128 57.01 32.56 27.39
CA VAL A 128 55.86 32.30 28.25
C VAL A 128 54.71 33.21 27.82
N GLU A 129 53.70 32.65 27.16
CA GLU A 129 52.41 33.31 26.98
C GLU A 129 51.47 33.01 28.15
N ILE A 130 50.88 34.07 28.68
CA ILE A 130 49.93 34.08 29.79
C ILE A 130 48.56 33.64 29.24
N PRO A 131 47.88 32.63 29.81
CA PRO A 131 46.57 32.25 29.31
C PRO A 131 45.50 33.29 29.69
N GLU A 132 44.77 33.76 28.68
CA GLU A 132 43.53 34.53 28.85
C GLU A 132 42.45 33.70 29.57
N PRO A 133 41.53 34.36 30.31
CA PRO A 133 40.42 33.67 30.96
C PRO A 133 39.46 33.12 29.91
N VAL A 134 39.30 31.81 29.86
CA VAL A 134 38.34 31.12 28.99
C VAL A 134 36.93 31.41 29.51
N GLU A 135 36.18 32.21 28.75
CA GLU A 135 34.74 32.36 28.97
C GLU A 135 34.06 30.99 28.82
N GLU A 136 33.27 30.64 29.81
CA GLU A 136 32.52 29.38 29.88
C GLU A 136 31.45 29.37 28.77
N VAL A 137 31.81 28.75 27.65
CA VAL A 137 30.88 28.46 26.54
C VAL A 137 29.80 27.54 27.08
N THR A 138 28.61 28.09 27.29
CA THR A 138 27.40 27.31 27.53
C THR A 138 27.12 26.46 26.29
N ILE A 139 27.49 25.18 26.36
CA ILE A 139 27.18 24.20 25.33
C ILE A 139 25.65 24.04 25.32
N PRO A 140 24.95 24.30 24.20
CA PRO A 140 23.52 24.06 24.11
C PRO A 140 23.27 22.55 24.33
N GLU A 141 22.30 22.27 25.18
CA GLU A 141 21.80 20.93 25.50
C GLU A 141 21.57 20.12 24.22
N ILE A 142 22.37 19.07 24.02
CA ILE A 142 22.23 18.13 22.91
C ILE A 142 20.93 17.36 23.14
N LYS A 143 19.81 17.88 22.61
CA LYS A 143 18.58 17.09 22.47
C LYS A 143 18.94 15.84 21.67
N ASP A 144 18.68 14.68 22.25
CA ASP A 144 18.89 13.37 21.66
C ASP A 144 18.11 13.24 20.34
N PHE A 145 18.80 13.40 19.21
CA PHE A 145 18.19 13.37 17.87
C PHE A 145 17.58 12.00 17.50
N GLN A 146 17.83 10.95 18.29
CA GLN A 146 17.30 9.60 18.03
C GLN A 146 15.80 9.48 18.35
N ASN A 147 15.26 10.30 19.24
CA ASN A 147 13.84 10.23 19.63
C ASN A 147 12.92 11.16 18.85
N THR A 148 13.45 12.03 17.99
CA THR A 148 12.60 12.95 17.22
C THR A 148 11.84 12.19 16.14
N ILE A 149 10.51 12.30 16.18
CA ILE A 149 9.63 11.74 15.16
C ILE A 149 9.41 12.79 14.08
N VAL A 150 9.72 12.45 12.84
CA VAL A 150 9.52 13.34 11.68
C VAL A 150 8.23 12.93 10.99
N PHE A 151 7.32 13.87 10.73
CA PHE A 151 6.05 13.59 10.07
C PHE A 151 6.02 14.14 8.64
N PRO A 152 5.36 13.45 7.71
CA PRO A 152 5.19 13.96 6.36
C PRO A 152 4.31 15.20 6.36
N ASN A 153 4.48 16.05 5.33
CA ASN A 153 3.65 17.23 5.15
C ASN A 153 2.19 16.81 4.89
N ILE A 154 1.24 17.49 5.54
CA ILE A 154 -0.19 17.20 5.42
C ILE A 154 -0.77 17.55 4.05
N LEU A 155 -0.06 18.34 3.23
CA LEU A 155 -0.52 18.81 1.92
C LEU A 155 -0.08 17.92 0.74
N LEU A 156 0.55 16.77 1.02
CA LEU A 156 1.00 15.86 -0.03
C LEU A 156 -0.20 15.19 -0.71
N ARG A 157 -0.18 15.19 -2.04
CA ARG A 157 -1.25 14.62 -2.89
C ARG A 157 -0.88 13.22 -3.35
N ASP A 158 -1.85 12.48 -3.86
CA ASP A 158 -1.57 11.20 -4.48
C ASP A 158 -0.89 11.39 -5.83
N SER A 159 -0.07 10.41 -6.20
CA SER A 159 0.45 10.26 -7.56
C SER A 159 -0.69 9.99 -8.54
N ALA A 160 -0.34 9.83 -9.83
CA ALA A 160 -1.32 9.50 -10.85
C ALA A 160 -2.08 8.20 -10.53
N ASP A 161 -3.39 8.24 -10.78
CA ASP A 161 -4.36 7.14 -10.70
C ASP A 161 -5.26 7.37 -11.94
N ILE A 162 -4.98 6.62 -13.01
CA ILE A 162 -5.56 6.88 -14.34
C ILE A 162 -7.04 6.50 -14.41
N ASP A 163 -7.44 5.43 -13.73
CA ASP A 163 -8.82 4.91 -13.76
C ASP A 163 -9.67 5.34 -12.55
N ILE A 164 -9.06 6.01 -11.57
CA ILE A 164 -9.69 6.67 -10.42
C ILE A 164 -10.39 5.65 -9.51
N ASP A 165 -9.75 4.52 -9.29
CA ASP A 165 -10.25 3.44 -8.45
C ASP A 165 -9.72 3.50 -6.99
N SER A 166 -8.92 4.53 -6.69
CA SER A 166 -8.18 4.68 -5.43
C SER A 166 -7.02 3.69 -5.32
N LEU A 167 -6.29 3.45 -6.40
CA LEU A 167 -4.99 2.79 -6.40
C LEU A 167 -4.11 3.57 -7.37
N THR A 168 -2.96 4.07 -6.92
CA THR A 168 -2.09 4.82 -7.83
C THR A 168 -1.44 3.91 -8.85
N ASP A 169 -1.07 4.42 -10.02
CA ASP A 169 -0.43 3.65 -11.09
C ASP A 169 0.84 2.89 -10.59
N GLN A 170 1.55 3.46 -9.60
CA GLN A 170 2.69 2.81 -8.96
C GLN A 170 2.31 1.66 -8.01
N GLU A 171 1.18 1.79 -7.31
CA GLU A 171 0.65 0.72 -6.46
C GLU A 171 0.10 -0.42 -7.28
N GLU A 172 -0.49 -0.11 -8.42
CA GLU A 172 -0.95 -1.12 -9.36
C GLU A 172 0.17 -1.98 -9.91
N GLU A 173 1.36 -1.42 -10.15
CA GLU A 173 2.55 -2.22 -10.48
C GLU A 173 2.91 -3.20 -9.35
N ILE A 174 2.76 -2.78 -8.09
CA ILE A 174 3.03 -3.61 -6.91
C ILE A 174 2.02 -4.75 -6.78
N PHE A 175 0.73 -4.48 -7.00
CA PHE A 175 -0.34 -5.47 -6.86
C PHE A 175 -0.60 -6.24 -8.17
N GLY A 176 0.00 -5.79 -9.28
CA GLY A 176 -0.05 -6.37 -10.61
C GLY A 176 -1.36 -6.11 -11.37
N THR A 177 -2.13 -5.09 -10.99
CA THR A 177 -3.38 -4.68 -11.63
C THR A 177 -3.11 -3.88 -12.91
N ASP A 178 -4.16 -3.49 -13.65
CA ASP A 178 -4.06 -2.72 -14.90
C ASP A 178 -4.55 -1.28 -14.68
N SER A 179 -3.63 -0.31 -14.75
CA SER A 179 -3.91 1.13 -14.53
C SER A 179 -4.94 1.78 -15.43
N GLY A 180 -5.38 1.11 -16.47
CA GLY A 180 -6.49 1.58 -17.29
C GLY A 180 -7.86 1.03 -16.87
N ILE A 181 -7.93 0.17 -15.86
CA ILE A 181 -9.10 -0.67 -15.55
C ILE A 181 -9.32 -0.76 -14.04
N TRP A 182 -10.34 -0.03 -13.57
CA TRP A 182 -10.73 0.04 -12.16
C TRP A 182 -11.02 -1.31 -11.45
N ASP A 183 -11.21 -2.39 -12.19
CA ASP A 183 -11.52 -3.75 -11.72
C ASP A 183 -10.80 -4.74 -12.65
N SER A 184 -9.60 -5.12 -12.24
CA SER A 184 -8.69 -5.92 -13.05
C SER A 184 -9.16 -7.36 -13.24
N ASP A 185 -9.85 -7.94 -12.26
CA ASP A 185 -10.29 -9.34 -12.27
C ASP A 185 -11.76 -9.56 -12.67
N LYS A 186 -12.52 -8.48 -12.76
CA LYS A 186 -13.90 -8.37 -13.24
C LYS A 186 -14.92 -9.02 -12.32
N ASP A 187 -14.68 -8.99 -11.02
CA ASP A 187 -15.60 -9.49 -10.02
C ASP A 187 -16.59 -8.42 -9.50
N GLY A 188 -16.37 -7.15 -9.87
CA GLY A 188 -17.20 -6.00 -9.53
C GLY A 188 -16.71 -5.18 -8.34
N TYR A 189 -15.54 -5.47 -7.78
CA TYR A 189 -14.86 -4.64 -6.78
C TYR A 189 -13.79 -3.75 -7.41
N TYR A 190 -13.59 -2.53 -6.86
CA TYR A 190 -12.48 -1.67 -7.28
C TYR A 190 -11.15 -2.23 -6.75
N ASP A 191 -10.09 -2.25 -7.55
CA ASP A 191 -8.80 -2.81 -7.13
C ASP A 191 -8.28 -2.12 -5.84
N GLY A 192 -8.36 -0.78 -5.79
CA GLY A 192 -8.04 0.02 -4.61
C GLY A 192 -8.90 -0.31 -3.37
N GLN A 193 -10.19 -0.59 -3.57
CA GLN A 193 -11.09 -1.01 -2.49
C GLN A 193 -10.70 -2.38 -1.94
N GLU A 194 -10.28 -3.29 -2.79
CA GLU A 194 -9.85 -4.63 -2.37
C GLU A 194 -8.56 -4.57 -1.57
N VAL A 195 -7.54 -3.84 -2.07
CA VAL A 195 -6.27 -3.62 -1.37
C VAL A 195 -6.53 -3.01 0.01
N PHE A 196 -7.36 -1.96 0.10
CA PHE A 196 -7.73 -1.33 1.38
C PHE A 196 -8.40 -2.30 2.35
N ASN A 197 -9.21 -3.24 1.83
CA ASN A 197 -9.92 -4.23 2.64
C ASN A 197 -9.18 -5.54 2.85
N LEU A 198 -7.93 -5.63 2.39
CA LEU A 198 -7.03 -6.79 2.48
C LEU A 198 -7.49 -8.00 1.63
N TYR A 199 -8.12 -7.73 0.49
CA TYR A 199 -8.47 -8.72 -0.54
C TYR A 199 -7.56 -8.58 -1.77
N ASN A 200 -7.54 -9.62 -2.60
CA ASN A 200 -6.64 -9.73 -3.73
C ASN A 200 -7.27 -9.09 -4.99
N PRO A 201 -6.77 -7.94 -5.48
CA PRO A 201 -7.36 -7.22 -6.62
C PRO A 201 -7.18 -7.91 -7.98
N LYS A 202 -6.58 -9.10 -8.00
CA LYS A 202 -6.37 -9.90 -9.21
C LYS A 202 -7.07 -11.25 -9.15
N GLY A 203 -7.71 -11.56 -8.04
CA GLY A 203 -8.24 -12.87 -7.75
C GLY A 203 -9.72 -12.78 -7.46
N PHE A 204 -10.51 -13.18 -8.46
CA PHE A 204 -11.97 -13.15 -8.41
C PHE A 204 -12.52 -13.55 -7.03
N ALA A 205 -13.25 -12.65 -6.39
CA ALA A 205 -13.71 -12.79 -5.02
C ALA A 205 -14.39 -14.15 -4.74
N PRO A 206 -14.21 -14.71 -3.53
CA PRO A 206 -13.48 -14.14 -2.41
C PRO A 206 -12.01 -14.63 -2.33
N VAL A 207 -11.03 -13.71 -2.31
CA VAL A 207 -9.62 -14.07 -2.12
C VAL A 207 -8.92 -13.05 -1.22
N LYS A 208 -8.29 -13.51 -0.13
CA LYS A 208 -7.53 -12.64 0.78
C LYS A 208 -6.18 -12.27 0.15
N ILE A 209 -5.73 -11.05 0.38
CA ILE A 209 -4.45 -10.58 -0.18
C ILE A 209 -3.23 -11.33 0.38
N ILE A 210 -3.32 -11.82 1.63
CA ILE A 210 -2.24 -12.62 2.23
C ILE A 210 -2.07 -13.99 1.56
N ASP A 211 -3.13 -14.51 0.94
CA ASP A 211 -3.12 -15.82 0.27
C ASP A 211 -2.63 -15.73 -1.19
N SER A 212 -2.53 -14.51 -1.76
CA SER A 212 -2.11 -14.29 -3.15
C SER A 212 -0.59 -14.26 -3.33
N GLY A 213 0.17 -14.05 -2.25
CA GLY A 213 1.61 -13.84 -2.29
C GLY A 213 2.04 -12.41 -2.66
N LEU A 214 1.08 -11.49 -2.90
CA LEU A 214 1.36 -10.06 -3.15
C LEU A 214 1.89 -9.35 -1.90
N VAL A 215 1.50 -9.82 -0.72
CA VAL A 215 1.99 -9.31 0.57
C VAL A 215 2.60 -10.40 1.43
N ARG A 216 3.40 -9.99 2.42
CA ARG A 216 3.91 -10.84 3.50
C ARG A 216 3.46 -10.27 4.85
N GLU A 217 3.41 -11.14 5.86
CA GLU A 217 3.22 -10.72 7.25
C GLU A 217 4.58 -10.55 7.94
N TYR A 218 4.84 -9.36 8.46
CA TYR A 218 5.94 -9.11 9.38
C TYR A 218 5.46 -9.28 10.82
N ILE A 219 6.27 -9.96 11.64
CA ILE A 219 6.06 -10.11 13.07
C ILE A 219 7.28 -9.51 13.78
N ASN A 220 7.08 -8.46 14.57
CA ASN A 220 8.18 -7.87 15.32
C ASN A 220 8.66 -8.85 16.42
N PRO A 221 9.97 -9.18 16.49
CA PRO A 221 10.46 -10.19 17.42
C PRO A 221 10.34 -9.78 18.89
N ASN A 222 10.37 -8.48 19.18
CA ASN A 222 10.40 -7.97 20.56
C ASN A 222 9.03 -7.44 21.00
N TRP A 223 8.37 -6.68 20.12
CA TRP A 223 7.07 -6.06 20.39
C TRP A 223 5.88 -6.90 19.99
N GLN A 224 6.11 -8.00 19.25
CA GLN A 224 5.11 -9.00 18.90
C GLN A 224 3.93 -8.49 18.07
N TYR A 225 3.96 -7.25 17.57
CA TYR A 225 2.95 -6.76 16.63
C TYR A 225 3.10 -7.43 15.26
N ARG A 226 1.99 -7.46 14.52
CA ARG A 226 1.93 -7.99 13.15
C ARG A 226 1.45 -6.93 12.18
N VAL A 227 1.97 -6.95 10.96
CA VAL A 227 1.57 -6.04 9.88
C VAL A 227 1.79 -6.71 8.52
N TYR A 228 0.89 -6.48 7.57
CA TYR A 228 1.11 -6.88 6.18
C TYR A 228 1.88 -5.80 5.45
N TYR A 229 2.78 -6.20 4.56
CA TYR A 229 3.55 -5.29 3.72
C TYR A 229 3.77 -5.93 2.33
N PRO A 230 3.95 -5.14 1.26
CA PRO A 230 4.16 -5.69 -0.08
C PRO A 230 5.38 -6.62 -0.14
N THR A 231 5.25 -7.74 -0.85
CA THR A 231 6.33 -8.73 -1.01
C THR A 231 7.56 -8.13 -1.71
N VAL A 232 7.37 -7.11 -2.53
CA VAL A 232 8.46 -6.43 -3.24
C VAL A 232 9.19 -5.38 -2.39
N TRP A 233 8.68 -5.06 -1.20
CA TRP A 233 9.32 -4.13 -0.28
C TRP A 233 10.28 -4.87 0.66
N ASP A 234 11.39 -4.20 0.98
CA ASP A 234 12.36 -4.66 1.96
C ASP A 234 11.94 -4.22 3.37
N VAL A 235 12.35 -5.00 4.39
CA VAL A 235 12.07 -4.70 5.80
C VAL A 235 13.36 -4.79 6.61
N ALA A 236 13.62 -3.77 7.45
CA ALA A 236 14.80 -3.72 8.30
C ALA A 236 14.50 -3.04 9.65
N GLY A 237 15.05 -3.59 10.72
CA GLY A 237 15.13 -2.91 12.01
C GLY A 237 16.28 -1.90 12.02
N VAL A 238 16.04 -0.70 12.55
CA VAL A 238 17.05 0.36 12.65
C VAL A 238 17.90 0.20 13.91
N ASP A 239 17.31 -0.36 14.96
CA ASP A 239 17.96 -0.65 16.23
C ASP A 239 17.86 -2.14 16.58
N THR A 240 18.71 -2.58 17.50
CA THR A 240 18.79 -3.98 17.94
C THR A 240 17.54 -4.48 18.66
N GLU A 241 16.76 -3.56 19.23
CA GLU A 241 15.50 -3.87 19.94
C GLU A 241 14.30 -3.82 18.98
N ASN A 242 14.49 -3.53 17.69
CA ASN A 242 13.43 -3.32 16.72
C ASN A 242 12.33 -2.37 17.24
N ASN A 243 12.73 -1.35 18.00
CA ASN A 243 11.85 -0.25 18.41
C ASN A 243 11.45 0.57 17.17
N HIS A 244 12.33 0.65 16.18
CA HIS A 244 12.12 1.30 14.90
C HIS A 244 12.35 0.31 13.76
N VAL A 245 11.32 0.08 12.95
CA VAL A 245 11.35 -0.80 11.79
C VAL A 245 10.96 0.00 10.55
N ILE A 246 11.71 -0.15 9.46
CA ILE A 246 11.48 0.50 8.18
C ILE A 246 11.08 -0.54 7.14
N PHE A 247 10.05 -0.22 6.37
CA PHE A 247 9.60 -0.94 5.19
C PHE A 247 9.84 -0.05 3.97
N SER A 248 10.77 -0.40 3.09
CA SER A 248 11.23 0.46 2.01
C SER A 248 10.87 -0.09 0.63
N SER A 249 10.43 0.80 -0.25
CA SER A 249 10.28 0.54 -1.67
C SER A 249 11.63 0.64 -2.39
N ILE A 250 11.69 0.13 -3.62
CA ILE A 250 12.85 0.30 -4.50
C ILE A 250 13.05 1.75 -4.97
N THR A 251 12.02 2.61 -4.88
CA THR A 251 12.08 4.02 -5.26
C THR A 251 12.60 4.91 -4.13
N GLY A 252 12.76 4.36 -2.93
CA GLY A 252 13.28 5.06 -1.75
C GLY A 252 12.23 5.64 -0.82
N ASP A 253 10.94 5.53 -1.16
CA ASP A 253 9.84 5.80 -0.25
C ASP A 253 9.78 4.70 0.80
N PHE A 254 9.39 5.03 2.02
CA PHE A 254 9.33 4.05 3.08
C PHE A 254 8.25 4.35 4.10
N ILE A 255 7.81 3.30 4.78
CA ILE A 255 6.93 3.39 5.93
C ILE A 255 7.71 2.91 7.14
N GLU A 256 7.78 3.75 8.17
CA GLU A 256 8.39 3.39 9.43
C GLU A 256 7.33 3.06 10.48
N ILE A 257 7.62 2.07 11.32
CA ILE A 257 6.86 1.76 12.54
C ILE A 257 7.79 1.98 13.73
N ARG A 258 7.39 2.89 14.61
CA ARG A 258 8.07 3.18 15.87
C ARG A 258 7.24 2.69 17.05
N SER A 259 7.88 1.98 17.97
CA SER A 259 7.27 1.35 19.14
C SER A 259 7.76 2.04 20.40
N PHE A 260 6.83 2.48 21.23
CA PHE A 260 7.10 3.22 22.44
C PHE A 260 6.43 2.54 23.63
N LYS A 261 7.09 2.59 24.79
CA LYS A 261 6.47 2.20 26.06
C LYS A 261 5.47 3.28 26.48
N LYS A 262 4.34 2.83 27.04
CA LYS A 262 3.29 3.66 27.61
C LYS A 262 3.01 3.19 29.03
N MET A 263 2.73 4.10 29.96
CA MET A 263 2.29 3.66 31.29
C MET A 263 0.89 3.01 31.20
N PRO A 264 0.57 1.98 32.00
CA PRO A 264 -0.72 1.27 31.94
C PRO A 264 -1.93 2.21 32.03
N GLU A 265 -1.88 3.19 32.95
CA GLU A 265 -2.96 4.14 33.23
C GLU A 265 -2.90 5.43 32.38
N GLU A 266 -1.89 5.57 31.51
CA GLU A 266 -1.74 6.75 30.67
C GLU A 266 -2.68 6.64 29.46
N ASN A 267 -3.57 7.64 29.31
CA ASN A 267 -4.42 7.79 28.15
C ASN A 267 -3.57 8.17 26.91
N PHE A 268 -3.93 7.63 25.75
CA PHE A 268 -3.33 7.96 24.47
C PHE A 268 -3.24 9.48 24.20
N ILE A 269 -4.27 10.26 24.54
CA ILE A 269 -4.25 11.73 24.32
C ILE A 269 -3.14 12.40 25.13
N SER A 270 -2.98 11.99 26.40
CA SER A 270 -1.92 12.50 27.27
C SER A 270 -0.54 12.06 26.77
N TRP A 271 -0.41 10.79 26.37
CA TRP A 271 0.81 10.28 25.75
C TRP A 271 1.15 11.06 24.47
N PHE A 272 0.17 11.32 23.61
CA PHE A 272 0.35 12.05 22.36
C PHE A 272 0.85 13.47 22.61
N ALA A 273 0.19 14.21 23.51
CA ALA A 273 0.58 15.59 23.84
C ALA A 273 1.99 15.69 24.46
N LYS A 274 2.48 14.61 25.09
CA LYS A 274 3.81 14.54 25.70
C LYS A 274 4.91 14.17 24.71
N ASN A 275 4.63 13.23 23.81
CA ASN A 275 5.66 12.58 22.98
C ASN A 275 5.67 13.04 21.52
N ILE A 276 4.57 13.63 21.03
CA ILE A 276 4.44 14.05 19.63
C ILE A 276 4.53 15.57 19.54
N GLU A 277 5.63 16.05 18.97
CA GLU A 277 5.85 17.48 18.70
C GLU A 277 5.33 17.86 17.30
N GLY A 278 4.74 19.05 17.15
CA GLY A 278 4.38 19.62 15.85
C GLY A 278 3.18 18.97 15.14
N GLN A 279 2.37 18.16 15.83
CA GLN A 279 1.13 17.59 15.31
C GLN A 279 -0.05 17.99 16.20
N SER A 280 -1.25 18.11 15.61
CA SER A 280 -2.48 18.36 16.36
C SER A 280 -3.32 17.10 16.47
N PHE A 281 -3.89 16.86 17.66
CA PHE A 281 -4.85 15.77 17.86
C PHE A 281 -6.13 15.96 17.02
N SER A 282 -6.49 17.21 16.68
CA SER A 282 -7.65 17.51 15.82
C SER A 282 -7.53 16.95 14.40
N ASP A 283 -6.30 16.68 13.96
CA ASP A 283 -6.02 16.17 12.62
C ASP A 283 -6.13 14.63 12.58
N LEU A 284 -6.43 14.01 13.72
CA LEU A 284 -6.61 12.57 13.86
C LEU A 284 -8.09 12.19 13.87
N SER A 285 -8.39 11.11 13.18
CA SER A 285 -9.68 10.41 13.19
C SER A 285 -9.51 9.04 13.80
N SER A 286 -10.37 8.68 14.76
CA SER A 286 -10.44 7.32 15.31
C SER A 286 -11.06 6.36 14.30
N PHE A 287 -10.58 5.12 14.24
CA PHE A 287 -11.12 4.08 13.36
C PHE A 287 -10.91 2.69 13.95
N ASN A 288 -11.61 1.70 13.39
CA ASN A 288 -11.29 0.29 13.59
C ASN A 288 -10.75 -0.28 12.29
N ASN A 289 -9.68 -1.05 12.38
CA ASN A 289 -9.13 -1.69 11.20
C ASN A 289 -9.87 -2.99 10.82
N ARG A 290 -9.40 -3.69 9.79
CA ARG A 290 -10.03 -4.92 9.29
C ARG A 290 -10.01 -6.08 10.29
N PHE A 291 -9.14 -6.01 11.30
CA PHE A 291 -9.06 -6.94 12.42
C PHE A 291 -9.77 -6.44 13.69
N VAL A 292 -10.59 -5.38 13.57
CA VAL A 292 -11.35 -4.76 14.68
C VAL A 292 -10.43 -4.21 15.77
N VAL A 293 -9.21 -3.84 15.41
CA VAL A 293 -8.29 -3.12 16.29
C VAL A 293 -8.57 -1.63 16.18
N SER A 294 -8.87 -0.99 17.32
CA SER A 294 -9.06 0.45 17.38
C SER A 294 -7.71 1.19 17.28
N GLY A 295 -7.71 2.28 16.55
CA GLY A 295 -6.56 3.16 16.38
C GLY A 295 -6.98 4.57 16.00
N TYR A 296 -5.98 5.42 15.80
CA TYR A 296 -6.14 6.75 15.24
C TYR A 296 -5.35 6.85 13.95
N LYS A 297 -5.87 7.55 12.94
CA LYS A 297 -5.11 7.90 11.76
C LYS A 297 -5.20 9.39 11.52
N ARG A 298 -4.14 9.99 10.97
CA ARG A 298 -4.20 11.36 10.50
C ARG A 298 -5.11 11.44 9.28
N ASN A 299 -5.78 12.57 9.09
CA ASN A 299 -6.80 12.72 8.05
C ASN A 299 -6.27 12.53 6.62
N ASP A 300 -4.97 12.73 6.41
CA ASP A 300 -4.29 12.42 5.15
C ASP A 300 -3.94 10.93 4.99
N SER A 301 -4.20 10.08 5.98
CA SER A 301 -3.86 8.65 5.96
C SER A 301 -2.36 8.33 5.80
N LEU A 302 -1.45 9.29 6.06
CA LEU A 302 0.01 9.07 6.03
C LEU A 302 0.61 8.78 7.41
N THR A 303 -0.22 8.79 8.45
CA THR A 303 0.20 8.49 9.82
C THR A 303 -0.90 7.75 10.54
N ALA A 304 -0.54 6.68 11.25
CA ALA A 304 -1.47 5.92 12.07
C ALA A 304 -0.86 5.61 13.44
N TYR A 305 -1.72 5.50 14.45
CA TYR A 305 -1.38 5.24 15.83
C TYR A 305 -2.22 4.07 16.32
N PHE A 306 -1.55 3.09 16.94
CA PHE A 306 -2.18 1.99 17.65
C PHE A 306 -1.66 1.96 19.08
N THR A 307 -2.52 1.62 20.02
CA THR A 307 -2.18 1.60 21.44
C THR A 307 -2.68 0.31 22.06
N ASN A 308 -1.90 -0.25 23.00
CA ASN A 308 -2.35 -1.29 23.90
C ASN A 308 -2.15 -0.80 25.35
N GLU A 309 -2.23 -1.69 26.34
CA GLU A 309 -2.09 -1.30 27.75
C GLU A 309 -0.77 -0.58 28.01
N ASN A 310 0.35 -1.08 27.47
CA ASN A 310 1.70 -0.69 27.87
C ASN A 310 2.55 -0.13 26.73
N SER A 311 1.96 0.11 25.55
CA SER A 311 2.70 0.47 24.35
C SER A 311 1.88 1.32 23.39
N VAL A 312 2.59 2.19 22.65
CA VAL A 312 2.06 2.92 21.50
C VAL A 312 2.93 2.60 20.29
N PHE A 313 2.28 2.34 19.16
CA PHE A 313 2.89 2.12 17.87
C PHE A 313 2.52 3.29 16.95
N VAL A 314 3.52 3.91 16.34
CA VAL A 314 3.36 5.03 15.42
C VAL A 314 3.86 4.59 14.06
N MET A 315 2.97 4.59 13.07
CA MET A 315 3.27 4.26 11.69
C MET A 315 3.28 5.54 10.86
N ILE A 316 4.32 5.77 10.06
CA ILE A 316 4.55 7.02 9.34
C ILE A 316 5.05 6.72 7.95
N TYR A 317 4.41 7.32 6.95
CA TYR A 317 4.90 7.33 5.58
C TYR A 317 5.95 8.43 5.39
N GLN A 318 7.07 8.13 4.75
CA GLN A 318 8.09 9.09 4.36
C GLN A 318 8.29 9.02 2.86
N ALA A 319 8.05 10.16 2.20
CA ALA A 319 8.25 10.28 0.77
C ALA A 319 9.75 10.36 0.46
N SER A 320 10.17 9.85 -0.70
CA SER A 320 11.55 9.94 -1.13
C SER A 320 11.96 11.40 -1.45
N GLY A 321 12.99 11.89 -0.79
CA GLY A 321 13.60 13.20 -1.06
C GLY A 321 12.62 14.38 -0.89
N ASN A 322 12.43 15.16 -1.97
CA ASN A 322 11.53 16.32 -2.00
C ASN A 322 10.23 16.05 -2.78
N ALA A 323 9.80 14.78 -2.84
CA ALA A 323 8.58 14.42 -3.55
C ALA A 323 7.36 15.21 -3.01
N VAL A 324 6.54 15.69 -3.95
CA VAL A 324 5.31 16.45 -3.67
C VAL A 324 4.09 15.52 -3.68
N ASP A 325 4.22 14.38 -4.34
CA ASP A 325 3.17 13.38 -4.53
C ASP A 325 3.52 12.10 -3.75
N VAL A 326 2.49 11.33 -3.41
CA VAL A 326 2.54 10.11 -2.61
C VAL A 326 2.19 8.94 -3.53
N PRO A 327 3.19 8.16 -3.99
CA PRO A 327 2.95 7.00 -4.82
C PRO A 327 2.45 5.78 -4.06
N TYR A 328 2.46 5.75 -2.72
CA TYR A 328 2.11 4.53 -1.98
C TYR A 328 1.16 4.77 -0.79
N ARG A 329 0.13 5.61 -0.97
CA ARG A 329 -0.82 5.90 0.11
C ARG A 329 -1.63 4.65 0.47
N HIS A 330 -2.16 3.90 -0.49
CA HIS A 330 -2.89 2.66 -0.24
C HIS A 330 -2.01 1.56 0.33
N VAL A 331 -0.71 1.54 0.09
CA VAL A 331 0.23 0.67 0.83
C VAL A 331 0.24 1.05 2.32
N MET A 332 0.35 2.34 2.65
CA MET A 332 0.24 2.82 4.03
C MET A 332 -1.12 2.42 4.65
N GLN A 333 -2.19 2.51 3.87
CA GLN A 333 -3.52 2.08 4.32
C GLN A 333 -3.60 0.58 4.55
N LEU A 334 -3.11 -0.24 3.63
CA LEU A 334 -3.01 -1.69 3.79
C LEU A 334 -2.23 -2.06 5.06
N MET A 335 -1.12 -1.37 5.34
CA MET A 335 -0.32 -1.61 6.53
C MET A 335 -1.11 -1.30 7.80
N TYR A 336 -1.72 -0.12 7.94
CA TYR A 336 -2.51 0.14 9.16
C TYR A 336 -3.80 -0.70 9.23
N GLN A 337 -4.36 -1.08 8.08
CA GLN A 337 -5.55 -1.92 8.03
C GLN A 337 -5.28 -3.35 8.52
N SER A 338 -4.05 -3.82 8.35
CA SER A 338 -3.59 -5.16 8.75
C SER A 338 -2.89 -5.21 10.12
N PHE A 339 -2.63 -4.04 10.71
CA PHE A 339 -1.86 -3.93 11.94
C PHE A 339 -2.55 -4.58 13.14
N ARG A 340 -1.83 -5.40 13.90
CA ARG A 340 -2.31 -6.00 15.15
C ARG A 340 -1.26 -5.80 16.24
N PRO A 341 -1.56 -5.12 17.36
CA PRO A 341 -0.60 -4.82 18.43
C PRO A 341 -0.29 -6.02 19.34
N SER A 342 -0.49 -7.25 18.83
CA SER A 342 -0.24 -8.49 19.57
C SER A 342 0.07 -9.63 18.62
N ALA A 343 0.70 -10.69 19.15
CA ALA A 343 0.99 -11.90 18.40
C ALA A 343 -0.23 -12.78 18.15
N VAL A 344 -1.42 -12.44 18.68
CA VAL A 344 -2.62 -13.28 18.54
C VAL A 344 -3.06 -13.30 17.08
N PHE A 345 -3.18 -14.51 16.54
CA PHE A 345 -3.73 -14.71 15.21
C PHE A 345 -5.24 -14.46 15.26
N VAL A 346 -5.68 -13.48 14.48
CA VAL A 346 -7.09 -13.18 14.23
C VAL A 346 -7.30 -13.36 12.74
N ASP A 347 -8.35 -14.11 12.37
CA ASP A 347 -8.67 -14.30 10.96
C ASP A 347 -9.34 -13.05 10.38
N LEU A 348 -8.97 -12.72 9.14
CA LEU A 348 -9.60 -11.63 8.40
C LEU A 348 -11.06 -12.03 8.09
N PRO A 349 -12.04 -11.15 8.31
CA PRO A 349 -13.42 -11.40 7.88
C PRO A 349 -13.48 -11.79 6.40
N GLY A 350 -14.42 -12.66 6.03
CA GLY A 350 -14.61 -13.07 4.65
C GLY A 350 -15.11 -11.93 3.75
N GLN A 351 -14.68 -11.92 2.49
CA GLN A 351 -15.23 -11.05 1.45
C GLN A 351 -16.63 -11.56 1.09
N LYS A 352 -17.58 -10.63 0.92
CA LYS A 352 -18.91 -10.97 0.44
C LYS A 352 -18.84 -11.12 -1.08
N GLU A 353 -19.49 -12.12 -1.65
CA GLU A 353 -19.63 -12.23 -3.11
C GLU A 353 -20.77 -11.32 -3.60
N LEU A 354 -20.54 -10.63 -4.71
CA LEU A 354 -21.59 -9.90 -5.41
C LEU A 354 -22.51 -10.88 -6.18
N PRO A 355 -23.83 -10.61 -6.27
CA PRO A 355 -24.73 -11.46 -7.02
C PRO A 355 -24.34 -11.46 -8.50
N GLN A 356 -23.99 -12.65 -9.01
CA GLN A 356 -23.70 -12.84 -10.43
C GLN A 356 -24.95 -12.50 -11.25
N VAL A 357 -24.80 -11.61 -12.25
CA VAL A 357 -25.88 -11.29 -13.19
C VAL A 357 -26.23 -12.58 -13.93
N SER A 358 -27.30 -13.24 -13.47
CA SER A 358 -27.77 -14.48 -14.06
C SER A 358 -28.25 -14.19 -15.48
N THR A 359 -27.48 -14.58 -16.49
CA THR A 359 -27.90 -14.62 -17.90
C THR A 359 -28.88 -15.78 -18.14
N THR A 360 -29.84 -15.98 -17.23
CA THR A 360 -30.97 -16.90 -17.42
C THR A 360 -32.16 -16.09 -17.95
N GLY A 361 -31.96 -15.48 -19.10
CA GLY A 361 -33.01 -14.93 -19.94
C GLY A 361 -33.30 -15.87 -21.09
N THR A 362 -33.77 -17.09 -20.80
CA THR A 362 -34.41 -17.93 -21.83
C THR A 362 -35.68 -17.19 -22.26
N LEU A 363 -35.61 -16.43 -23.35
CA LEU A 363 -36.76 -15.76 -23.95
C LEU A 363 -37.81 -16.83 -24.32
N PRO A 364 -39.10 -16.65 -23.94
CA PRO A 364 -40.18 -17.57 -24.29
C PRO A 364 -40.45 -17.65 -25.80
#